data_AF-A3LPH4-F1
#
_entry.id   AF-A3LPH4-F1
#
_cell.length_a   1.000
_cell.length_b   1.000
_cell.length_c   1.000
_cell.angle_alpha   90.00
_cell.angle_beta   90.00
_cell.angle_gamma   90.00
#
_symmetry.space_group_name_H-M   'P 1'
#
loop_
_entity.id
_entity.type
_entity.pdbx_description
1 polymer ?
#
loop_
_entity_poly.entity_id
_entity_poly.type
_entity_poly.pdbx_seq_one_letter_code
_entity_poly.pdbx_strand_id
1 'polypeptide(L)'
;MTEKVIATEQIVGDGVCLRGQLVDEATRCSHYYSDVDVIAIKFRCCRTYYPCYKCHEELAGHEIQRWARAELEEAKTPVILCGQCHREWNFMEYAASPEMKCQHCGVQFNPKCSLHYDIYFDI
;
A
#
# COMPACT_ATOMS: atom_id res chain seq x y z
N MET A 1 14.14 -13.85 13.09
CA MET A 1 14.24 -12.71 14.02
C MET A 1 13.07 -11.82 13.66
N THR A 2 12.11 -11.62 14.55
CA THR A 2 10.99 -10.70 14.29
C THR A 2 11.56 -9.29 14.23
N GLU A 3 11.41 -8.60 13.10
CA GLU A 3 11.78 -7.19 13.02
C GLU A 3 10.98 -6.38 14.04
N LYS A 4 11.66 -5.45 14.70
CA LYS A 4 11.07 -4.65 15.76
C LYS A 4 10.14 -3.61 15.12
N VAL A 5 8.86 -3.69 15.43
CA VAL A 5 7.90 -2.63 15.06
C VAL A 5 8.37 -1.31 15.68
N ILE A 6 8.53 -0.28 14.84
CA ILE A 6 8.98 1.05 15.24
C ILE A 6 7.83 2.03 15.39
N ALA A 7 6.72 1.82 14.67
CA ALA A 7 5.55 2.68 14.68
C ALA A 7 4.29 1.90 14.29
N THR A 8 3.13 2.36 14.77
CA THR A 8 1.81 1.89 14.32
C THR A 8 1.10 2.85 13.37
N GLU A 9 1.62 4.07 13.27
CA GLU A 9 1.13 5.16 12.44
C GLU A 9 2.27 6.12 12.10
N GLN A 10 2.28 6.62 10.86
CA GLN A 10 3.17 7.68 10.40
C GLN A 10 2.45 8.60 9.41
N ILE A 11 2.87 9.86 9.36
CA ILE A 11 2.46 10.81 8.34
C ILE A 11 3.61 10.95 7.33
N VAL A 12 3.34 10.68 6.06
CA VAL A 12 4.34 10.68 4.99
C VAL A 12 3.91 11.56 3.82
N GLY A 13 4.90 12.01 3.03
CA GLY A 13 4.65 12.87 1.87
C GLY A 13 3.83 14.12 2.25
N ASP A 14 2.81 14.43 1.43
CA ASP A 14 1.94 15.60 1.61
C ASP A 14 0.82 15.34 2.65
N GLY A 15 1.16 14.80 3.81
CA GLY A 15 0.22 14.58 4.92
C GLY A 15 -0.56 13.27 4.85
N VAL A 16 -0.05 12.27 4.12
CA VAL A 16 -0.70 10.97 3.96
C VAL A 16 -0.62 10.15 5.25
N CYS A 17 -1.76 9.70 5.76
CA CYS A 17 -1.84 8.80 6.90
C CYS A 17 -1.55 7.35 6.48
N LEU A 18 -0.49 6.78 7.06
CA LEU A 18 -0.05 5.41 6.86
C LEU A 18 -0.04 4.69 8.21
N ARG A 19 -0.78 3.58 8.32
CA ARG A 19 -0.91 2.79 9.53
C ARG A 19 -0.46 1.36 9.28
N GLY A 20 0.11 0.70 10.28
CA GLY A 20 0.56 -0.69 10.18
C GLY A 20 1.57 -1.05 11.24
N GLN A 21 1.92 -2.32 11.36
CA GLN A 21 3.02 -2.77 12.24
C GLN A 21 4.36 -2.45 11.57
N LEU A 22 4.68 -1.16 11.43
CA LEU A 22 5.76 -0.65 10.59
C LEU A 22 7.13 -1.00 11.18
N VAL A 23 8.04 -1.46 10.32
CA VAL A 23 9.42 -1.81 10.70
C VAL A 23 10.44 -0.79 10.18
N ASP A 24 10.03 0.03 9.23
CA ASP A 24 10.79 1.14 8.67
C ASP A 24 9.87 2.28 8.19
N GLU A 25 10.47 3.31 7.59
CA GLU A 25 9.72 4.42 6.97
C GLU A 25 9.22 4.07 5.57
N ALA A 26 9.75 3.01 4.95
CA ALA A 26 9.51 2.61 3.56
C ALA A 26 8.28 1.70 3.39
N THR A 27 7.27 1.85 4.25
CA THR A 27 6.02 1.07 4.31
C THR A 27 6.17 -0.40 4.67
N ARG A 28 7.37 -0.94 4.96
CA ARG A 28 7.50 -2.36 5.32
C ARG A 28 6.83 -2.61 6.67
N CYS A 29 6.32 -3.83 6.87
CA CYS A 29 5.69 -4.22 8.12
C CYS A 29 6.17 -5.56 8.64
N SER A 30 5.87 -5.89 9.89
CA SER A 30 6.23 -7.16 10.52
C SER A 30 5.73 -8.41 9.78
N HIS A 31 4.73 -8.27 8.89
CA HIS A 31 4.19 -9.35 8.05
C HIS A 31 4.96 -9.55 6.74
N TYR A 32 5.34 -8.45 6.08
CA TYR A 32 5.99 -8.41 4.77
C TYR A 32 7.04 -7.28 4.77
N TYR A 33 8.31 -7.66 4.65
CA TYR A 33 9.46 -6.77 4.85
C TYR A 33 10.66 -7.14 3.97
N SER A 34 10.45 -7.78 2.82
CA SER A 34 11.52 -7.90 1.83
C SER A 34 11.87 -6.53 1.23
N ASP A 35 13.02 -6.45 0.57
CA ASP A 35 13.50 -5.19 -0.03
C ASP A 35 12.50 -4.56 -1.02
N VAL A 36 11.58 -5.36 -1.57
CA VAL A 36 10.57 -4.93 -2.57
C VAL A 36 9.17 -4.74 -1.99
N ASP A 37 8.96 -5.01 -0.69
CA ASP A 37 7.68 -4.79 0.02
C ASP A 37 7.51 -3.31 0.42
N VAL A 38 7.68 -2.43 -0.56
CA VAL A 38 7.77 -0.96 -0.38
C VAL A 38 6.56 -0.22 -0.96
N ILE A 39 5.38 -0.85 -0.90
CA ILE A 39 4.12 -0.18 -1.21
C ILE A 39 3.17 -0.27 -0.03
N ALA A 40 2.29 0.72 0.08
CA ALA A 40 1.07 0.63 0.89
C ALA A 40 -0.17 0.81 0.01
N ILE A 41 -1.28 0.20 0.42
CA ILE A 41 -2.55 0.21 -0.32
C ILE A 41 -3.56 1.03 0.46
N LYS A 42 -4.25 1.96 -0.21
CA LYS A 42 -5.37 2.72 0.36
C LYS A 42 -6.59 1.82 0.43
N PHE A 43 -7.09 1.57 1.63
CA PHE A 43 -8.29 0.76 1.81
C PHE A 43 -9.55 1.57 1.50
N ARG A 44 -10.49 0.97 0.78
CA ARG A 44 -11.74 1.66 0.37
C ARG A 44 -12.55 2.12 1.58
N CYS A 45 -12.69 1.25 2.58
CA CYS A 45 -13.55 1.43 3.74
C CYS A 45 -13.17 2.65 4.60
N CYS A 46 -11.88 2.98 4.74
CA CYS A 46 -11.42 4.05 5.62
C CYS A 46 -10.53 5.10 4.96
N ARG A 47 -10.17 4.92 3.68
CA ARG A 47 -9.27 5.80 2.92
C ARG A 47 -7.86 5.95 3.53
N THR A 48 -7.47 5.06 4.44
CA THR A 48 -6.14 5.02 5.05
C THR A 48 -5.22 4.05 4.30
N TYR A 49 -3.93 4.37 4.23
CA TYR A 49 -2.92 3.47 3.69
C TYR A 49 -2.45 2.46 4.72
N TYR A 50 -2.35 1.20 4.30
CA TYR A 50 -1.71 0.14 5.07
C TYR A 50 -0.71 -0.63 4.21
N PRO A 51 0.44 -1.07 4.76
CA PRO A 51 1.40 -1.93 4.07
C PRO A 51 0.79 -3.21 3.50
N CYS A 52 -0.16 -3.79 4.25
CA CYS A 52 -0.81 -5.04 3.88
C CYS A 52 -2.16 -5.20 4.56
N TYR A 53 -2.93 -6.21 4.13
CA TYR A 53 -4.25 -6.49 4.66
C TYR A 53 -4.24 -6.92 6.14
N LYS A 54 -3.22 -7.65 6.59
CA LYS A 54 -3.08 -8.06 7.99
C LYS A 54 -2.95 -6.86 8.93
N CYS A 55 -2.16 -5.86 8.52
CA CYS A 55 -2.06 -4.60 9.27
C CYS A 55 -3.40 -3.86 9.35
N HIS A 56 -4.20 -3.90 8.29
CA HIS A 56 -5.55 -3.34 8.33
C HIS A 56 -6.45 -4.12 9.30
N GLU A 57 -6.51 -5.45 9.18
CA GLU A 57 -7.31 -6.33 10.05
C GLU A 57 -7.01 -6.11 11.54
N GLU A 58 -5.74 -5.89 11.90
CA GLU A 58 -5.33 -5.63 13.27
C GLU A 58 -5.71 -4.24 13.79
N LEU A 59 -5.64 -3.21 12.96
CA LEU A 59 -5.63 -1.81 13.41
C LEU A 59 -6.89 -1.01 13.05
N ALA A 60 -7.64 -1.44 12.03
CA ALA A 60 -8.78 -0.68 11.50
C ALA A 60 -10.06 -0.85 12.34
N GLY A 61 -10.22 -2.00 13.00
CA GLY A 61 -11.41 -2.31 13.80
C GLY A 61 -12.69 -2.51 12.97
N HIS A 62 -12.57 -2.68 11.66
CA HIS A 62 -13.66 -2.97 10.74
C HIS A 62 -13.20 -3.86 9.59
N GLU A 63 -14.16 -4.46 8.89
CA GLU A 63 -13.87 -5.35 7.75
C GLU A 63 -13.32 -4.60 6.54
N ILE A 64 -12.63 -5.35 5.69
CA ILE A 64 -12.08 -4.87 4.42
C ILE A 64 -13.23 -4.68 3.42
N GLN A 65 -13.27 -3.54 2.75
CA GLN A 65 -14.11 -3.32 1.58
C GLN A 65 -13.23 -3.18 0.34
N ARG A 66 -13.67 -3.83 -0.74
CA ARG A 66 -12.96 -3.84 -2.03
C ARG A 66 -13.38 -2.66 -2.89
N TRP A 67 -12.41 -2.02 -3.53
CA TRP A 67 -12.66 -1.01 -4.56
C TRP A 67 -13.33 -1.64 -5.77
N ALA A 68 -14.46 -1.07 -6.18
CA ALA A 68 -15.07 -1.43 -7.45
C ALA A 68 -14.24 -0.86 -8.59
N ARG A 69 -14.17 -1.59 -9.72
CA ARG A 69 -13.49 -1.14 -10.93
C ARG A 69 -13.86 0.29 -11.36
N ALA A 70 -15.15 0.64 -11.30
CA ALA A 70 -15.62 1.98 -11.65
C ALA A 70 -15.00 3.08 -10.75
N GLU A 71 -14.79 2.81 -9.45
CA GLU A 71 -14.17 3.75 -8.52
C GLU A 71 -12.65 3.93 -8.79
N LEU A 72 -12.00 2.89 -9.31
CA LEU A 72 -10.58 2.95 -9.71
C LEU A 72 -10.38 3.70 -11.03
N GLU A 73 -11.34 3.59 -11.95
CA GLU A 73 -11.35 4.30 -13.23
C GLU A 73 -11.79 5.77 -13.08
N GLU A 74 -12.65 6.07 -12.11
CA GLU A 74 -13.09 7.43 -11.80
C GLU A 74 -11.92 8.30 -11.27
N ALA A 75 -11.67 9.42 -11.95
CA ALA A 75 -10.78 10.51 -11.54
C ALA A 75 -9.35 10.12 -11.10
N LYS A 76 -8.80 8.98 -11.56
CA LYS A 76 -7.45 8.50 -11.19
C LYS A 76 -7.28 8.38 -9.67
N THR A 77 -8.25 7.80 -8.98
CA THR A 77 -8.20 7.66 -7.52
C THR A 77 -6.86 7.05 -7.06
N PRO A 78 -6.06 7.77 -6.25
CA PRO A 78 -4.81 7.23 -5.75
C PRO A 78 -5.09 6.13 -4.73
N VAL A 79 -4.59 4.93 -5.01
CA VAL A 79 -4.79 3.74 -4.17
C VAL A 79 -3.51 3.01 -3.81
N ILE A 80 -2.38 3.36 -4.42
CA ILE A 80 -1.06 2.80 -4.10
C ILE A 80 -0.15 3.94 -3.64
N LEU A 81 0.62 3.73 -2.58
CA LEU A 81 1.63 4.65 -2.08
C LEU A 81 2.99 4.00 -2.24
N CYS A 82 3.94 4.68 -2.89
CA CYS A 82 5.34 4.26 -2.90
C CYS A 82 5.97 4.57 -1.54
N GLY A 83 6.46 3.56 -0.82
CA GLY A 83 7.12 3.74 0.47
C GLY A 83 8.45 4.47 0.39
N GLN A 84 9.14 4.46 -0.76
CA GLN A 84 10.44 5.12 -0.87
C GLN A 84 10.35 6.63 -1.14
N CYS A 85 9.37 7.08 -1.93
CA CYS A 85 9.25 8.49 -2.32
C CYS A 85 7.91 9.12 -1.94
N HIS A 86 7.02 8.37 -1.30
CA HIS A 86 5.72 8.80 -0.80
C HIS A 86 4.78 9.40 -1.85
N ARG A 87 5.05 9.17 -3.14
CA ARG A 87 4.10 9.52 -4.20
C ARG A 87 2.98 8.50 -4.25
N GLU A 88 1.77 9.01 -4.34
CA GLU A 88 0.58 8.21 -4.59
C GLU A 88 0.44 7.90 -6.09
N TRP A 89 -0.13 6.74 -6.38
CA TRP A 89 -0.35 6.17 -7.70
C TRP A 89 -1.80 5.69 -7.78
N ASN A 90 -2.44 5.87 -8.93
CA ASN A 90 -3.67 5.13 -9.19
C ASN A 90 -3.36 3.67 -9.55
N PHE A 91 -4.36 2.80 -9.45
CA PHE A 91 -4.19 1.37 -9.69
C PHE A 91 -3.67 1.07 -11.10
N MET A 92 -4.18 1.77 -12.12
CA MET A 92 -3.83 1.53 -13.52
C MET A 92 -2.36 1.87 -13.81
N GLU A 93 -1.87 3.00 -13.27
CA GLU A 93 -0.46 3.39 -13.38
C GLU A 93 0.45 2.37 -12.71
N TYR A 94 0.07 1.88 -11.52
CA TYR A 94 0.82 0.86 -10.80
C TYR A 94 0.84 -0.48 -11.53
N ALA A 95 -0.33 -0.97 -11.97
CA ALA A 95 -0.49 -2.24 -12.67
C ALA A 95 0.19 -2.25 -14.04
N ALA A 96 0.25 -1.11 -14.73
CA ALA A 96 0.94 -0.96 -16.01
C ALA A 96 2.42 -0.58 -15.86
N SER A 97 2.96 -0.50 -14.64
CA SER A 97 4.32 0.00 -14.42
C SER A 97 5.37 -0.92 -15.07
N PRO A 98 6.21 -0.40 -15.98
CA PRO A 98 7.30 -1.17 -16.57
C PRO A 98 8.23 -1.73 -15.50
N GLU A 99 8.58 -3.01 -15.62
CA GLU A 99 9.49 -3.71 -14.70
C GLU A 99 9.02 -3.69 -13.24
N MET A 100 7.75 -3.36 -12.95
CA MET A 100 7.22 -3.24 -11.57
C MET A 100 8.07 -2.31 -10.69
N LYS A 101 8.44 -1.12 -11.17
CA LYS A 101 9.19 -0.13 -10.39
C LYS A 101 8.47 1.19 -10.24
N CYS A 102 8.81 1.98 -9.23
CA CYS A 102 8.32 3.35 -9.14
C CYS A 102 8.93 4.20 -10.25
N GLN A 103 8.12 4.79 -11.14
CA GLN A 103 8.65 5.65 -12.21
C GLN A 103 9.14 7.02 -11.71
N HIS A 104 9.05 7.30 -10.40
CA HIS A 104 9.54 8.54 -9.81
C HIS A 104 10.88 8.39 -9.07
N CYS A 105 11.13 7.26 -8.42
CA CYS A 105 12.37 7.04 -7.66
C CYS A 105 13.13 5.76 -8.05
N GLY A 106 12.57 4.93 -8.93
CA GLY A 106 13.21 3.72 -9.43
C GLY A 106 13.20 2.53 -8.48
N VAL A 107 12.62 2.66 -7.27
CA VAL A 107 12.53 1.51 -6.34
C VAL A 107 11.70 0.38 -6.96
N GLN A 108 12.14 -0.85 -6.76
CA GLN A 108 11.45 -2.03 -7.22
C GLN A 108 10.23 -2.32 -6.32
N PHE A 109 9.07 -2.51 -6.94
CA PHE A 109 7.87 -3.02 -6.28
C PHE A 109 7.81 -4.54 -6.38
N ASN A 110 7.16 -5.15 -5.39
CA ASN A 110 6.97 -6.59 -5.35
C ASN A 110 5.89 -7.03 -6.36
N PRO A 111 6.23 -7.80 -7.43
CA PRO A 111 5.23 -8.31 -8.37
C PRO A 111 4.23 -9.27 -7.70
N LYS A 112 4.61 -9.92 -6.59
CA LYS A 112 3.73 -10.87 -5.88
C LYS A 112 2.57 -10.19 -5.16
N CYS A 113 2.56 -8.86 -5.02
CA CYS A 113 1.40 -8.13 -4.52
C CYS A 113 0.12 -8.41 -5.33
N SER A 114 0.25 -8.77 -6.63
CA SER A 114 -0.88 -9.13 -7.48
C SER A 114 -1.63 -10.37 -7.02
N LEU A 115 -0.99 -11.27 -6.25
CA LEU A 115 -1.63 -12.47 -5.69
C LEU A 115 -2.70 -12.13 -4.64
N HIS A 116 -2.75 -10.88 -4.18
CA HIS A 116 -3.70 -10.42 -3.17
C HIS A 116 -4.73 -9.44 -3.73
N TYR A 117 -4.78 -9.18 -5.03
CA TYR A 117 -5.69 -8.18 -5.61
C TYR A 117 -7.16 -8.42 -5.23
N ASP A 118 -7.59 -9.67 -5.17
CA ASP A 118 -8.97 -10.04 -4.81
C ASP A 118 -9.38 -9.59 -3.39
N ILE A 119 -8.40 -9.28 -2.51
CA ILE A 119 -8.63 -8.74 -1.17
C ILE A 119 -8.95 -7.24 -1.21
N TYR A 120 -8.40 -6.51 -2.19
CA TYR A 120 -8.47 -5.05 -2.26
C TYR A 120 -9.39 -4.53 -3.36
N PHE A 121 -9.56 -5.29 -4.43
CA PHE A 121 -10.14 -4.86 -5.70
C PHE A 121 -11.17 -5.89 -6.18
N ASP A 122 -12.23 -5.40 -6.81
CA ASP A 122 -13.24 -6.21 -7.53
C ASP A 122 -13.08 -5.91 -9.03
N ILE A 123 -12.13 -6.61 -9.67
CA ILE A 123 -11.62 -6.35 -11.03
C ILE A 123 -11.59 -7.59 -11.91
#